data_AF-A0A2Z6RS22-F1
#
_entry.id   AF-A0A2Z6RS22-F1
#
_cell.length_a   1.000
_cell.length_b   1.000
_cell.length_c   1.000
_cell.angle_alpha   90.00
_cell.angle_beta   90.00
_cell.angle_gamma   90.00
#
_symmetry.space_group_name_H-M   'P 1'
#
loop_
_entity.id
_entity.type
_entity.pdbx_description
1 polymer ?
#
loop_
_entity_poly.entity_id
_entity_poly.type
_entity_poly.pdbx_seq_one_letter_code
_entity_poly.pdbx_strand_id
1 'polypeptide(L)'
;MFRDMGQPPLYGNCPDCKRQRTTVAWCKTCDVATLKENFCNWTSGYHMIDELIRYTQLNANESMDYLEWINFDQFDLIKNTKIQGAHSSIYSAIWMEGPRWNLDEVVELYRYHKCLQSGALADCFGITKDLTSHYILVMRYYENGNLYSYIDESMGNICWRDIIDILWSISIGLKFIHEHDLVHKNLHGGNILIENEMGSIDAKIADTGLYGPVDEQISSQQIYGVVPFIAPEIFNGNKLTKASDIYSFGMIMWMLSSGVRPYHDRSHDKQLIQEICSGLRPNVVSGTPPVFTKLMLQCLDANPSNRPTASKICEYLEDWVAAICDDPNSSDLLDQFDAAEEIKFTDLKRLDSNILPCHEKAIYFSRPLEPIINNMESF
;
A
#
# COMPACT_ATOMS: atom_id res chain seq x y z
N MET A 1 -28.66 9.89 13.96
CA MET A 1 -29.98 9.23 13.81
C MET A 1 -29.83 8.18 12.72
N PHE A 2 -29.68 6.91 13.09
CA PHE A 2 -29.40 5.84 12.12
C PHE A 2 -30.58 5.63 11.16
N ARG A 3 -30.27 5.40 9.88
CA ARG A 3 -31.21 4.89 8.88
C ARG A 3 -31.03 3.38 8.71
N ASP A 4 -32.06 2.72 8.19
CA ASP A 4 -32.18 1.28 8.13
C ASP A 4 -31.05 0.58 7.34
N MET A 5 -30.72 -0.64 7.76
CA MET A 5 -30.13 -1.65 6.88
C MET A 5 -31.20 -2.12 5.89
N GLY A 6 -31.51 -1.31 4.88
CA GLY A 6 -32.72 -1.43 4.06
C GLY A 6 -32.50 -1.24 2.55
N GLN A 7 -32.26 -2.36 1.86
CA GLN A 7 -32.06 -2.49 0.40
C GLN A 7 -30.75 -1.89 -0.17
N PRO A 8 -30.11 -2.56 -1.16
CA PRO A 8 -29.00 -1.97 -1.91
C PRO A 8 -29.51 -0.83 -2.83
N PRO A 9 -28.65 0.11 -3.25
CA PRO A 9 -29.08 1.23 -4.09
C PRO A 9 -29.70 0.78 -5.42
N LEU A 10 -30.79 1.43 -5.81
CA LEU A 10 -31.43 1.22 -7.10
C LEU A 10 -30.73 2.04 -8.18
N TYR A 11 -29.61 1.53 -8.71
CA TYR A 11 -28.81 2.13 -9.81
C TYR A 11 -29.53 2.22 -11.18
N GLY A 12 -30.86 2.14 -11.17
CA GLY A 12 -31.71 2.10 -12.35
C GLY A 12 -31.63 0.79 -13.13
N ASN A 13 -32.31 0.77 -14.27
CA ASN A 13 -32.25 -0.35 -15.22
C ASN A 13 -31.31 -0.02 -16.39
N CYS A 14 -30.61 -1.04 -16.88
CA CYS A 14 -29.83 -0.98 -18.11
C CYS A 14 -30.72 -0.52 -19.29
N PRO A 15 -30.26 0.44 -20.13
CA PRO A 15 -31.04 0.93 -21.25
C PRO A 15 -31.34 -0.17 -22.29
N ASP A 16 -30.48 -1.19 -22.42
CA ASP A 16 -30.58 -2.21 -23.46
C ASP A 16 -31.39 -3.41 -22.97
N CYS A 17 -30.87 -4.16 -21.99
CA CYS A 17 -31.49 -5.40 -21.52
C CYS A 17 -32.60 -5.20 -20.46
N LYS A 18 -32.85 -3.97 -20.01
CA LYS A 18 -33.86 -3.57 -19.01
C LYS A 18 -33.73 -4.21 -17.62
N ARG A 19 -32.70 -5.01 -17.36
CA ARG A 19 -32.35 -5.55 -16.04
C ARG A 19 -31.83 -4.42 -15.13
N GLN A 20 -31.99 -4.58 -13.82
CA GLN A 20 -31.35 -3.69 -12.83
C GLN A 20 -29.83 -3.68 -13.05
N ARG A 21 -29.22 -2.49 -12.97
CA ARG A 21 -27.75 -2.34 -12.98
C ARG A 21 -27.15 -2.80 -11.65
N THR A 22 -25.91 -3.28 -11.69
CA THR A 22 -25.18 -3.63 -10.46
C THR A 22 -24.62 -2.39 -9.77
N THR A 23 -24.07 -1.43 -10.51
CA THR A 23 -23.67 -0.09 -10.02
C THR A 23 -23.92 1.02 -11.06
N VAL A 24 -23.38 2.22 -10.86
CA VAL A 24 -23.56 3.37 -11.77
C VAL A 24 -22.97 3.05 -13.15
N ALA A 25 -23.67 3.44 -14.22
CA ALA A 25 -23.37 3.15 -15.63
C ALA A 25 -23.33 1.66 -16.06
N TRP A 26 -22.83 0.75 -15.23
CA TRP A 26 -22.50 -0.62 -15.58
C TRP A 26 -23.65 -1.63 -15.46
N CYS A 27 -23.72 -2.59 -16.39
CA CYS A 27 -24.62 -3.73 -16.36
C CYS A 27 -23.87 -5.04 -16.67
N LYS A 28 -23.60 -5.83 -15.61
CA LYS A 28 -22.97 -7.16 -15.66
C LYS A 28 -23.52 -8.16 -16.71
N THR A 29 -24.71 -7.93 -17.30
CA THR A 29 -25.20 -8.72 -18.44
C THR A 29 -24.69 -8.18 -19.79
N CYS A 30 -24.77 -6.87 -20.02
CA CYS A 30 -24.46 -6.26 -21.32
C CYS A 30 -22.96 -6.05 -21.47
N ASP A 31 -22.31 -5.38 -20.53
CA ASP A 31 -20.93 -4.94 -20.68
C ASP A 31 -19.96 -6.13 -20.70
N VAL A 32 -20.23 -7.16 -19.88
CA VAL A 32 -19.53 -8.46 -19.94
C VAL A 32 -19.76 -9.21 -21.27
N ALA A 33 -20.86 -8.95 -22.00
CA ALA A 33 -21.04 -9.46 -23.36
C ALA A 33 -20.20 -8.67 -24.37
N THR A 34 -20.22 -7.33 -24.31
CA THR A 34 -19.37 -6.44 -25.12
C THR A 34 -17.87 -6.73 -24.93
N LEU A 35 -17.45 -7.08 -23.72
CA LEU A 35 -16.08 -7.52 -23.44
C LEU A 35 -15.78 -8.88 -24.09
N LYS A 36 -16.65 -9.89 -23.92
CA LYS A 36 -16.51 -11.21 -24.57
C LYS A 36 -16.38 -11.12 -26.09
N GLU A 37 -17.18 -10.25 -26.71
CA GLU A 37 -17.15 -10.03 -28.17
C GLU A 37 -15.80 -9.44 -28.63
N ASN A 38 -15.05 -8.76 -27.75
CA ASN A 38 -13.70 -8.28 -28.03
C ASN A 38 -12.58 -9.29 -27.75
N PHE A 39 -12.85 -10.47 -27.17
CA PHE A 39 -11.78 -11.43 -26.80
C PHE A 39 -10.98 -11.97 -28.00
N CYS A 40 -11.51 -11.86 -29.22
CA CYS A 40 -10.84 -12.23 -30.47
C CYS A 40 -10.08 -11.05 -31.14
N ASN A 41 -10.28 -9.82 -30.68
CA ASN A 41 -9.67 -8.61 -31.25
C ASN A 41 -8.29 -8.29 -30.66
N TRP A 42 -7.87 -8.99 -29.59
CA TRP A 42 -6.58 -8.81 -28.94
C TRP A 42 -6.00 -10.11 -28.40
N THR A 43 -4.67 -10.15 -28.27
CA THR A 43 -3.92 -11.14 -27.48
C THR A 43 -2.60 -10.53 -27.05
N SER A 44 -2.15 -10.87 -25.85
CA SER A 44 -0.83 -10.51 -25.31
C SER A 44 0.33 -11.29 -25.95
N GLY A 45 0.00 -12.41 -26.61
CA GLY A 45 0.96 -13.42 -27.04
C GLY A 45 1.43 -14.35 -25.91
N TYR A 46 0.83 -14.29 -24.71
CA TYR A 46 1.12 -15.21 -23.61
C TYR A 46 -0.16 -15.69 -22.93
N HIS A 47 -0.44 -17.00 -23.04
CA HIS A 47 -1.72 -17.62 -22.68
C HIS A 47 -2.20 -17.28 -21.26
N MET A 48 -1.29 -17.26 -20.28
CA MET A 48 -1.63 -16.95 -18.90
C MET A 48 -2.11 -15.52 -18.72
N ILE A 49 -1.53 -14.53 -19.42
CA ILE A 49 -2.00 -13.13 -19.36
C ILE A 49 -3.35 -12.99 -20.09
N ASP A 50 -3.51 -13.67 -21.22
CA ASP A 50 -4.77 -13.75 -21.96
C ASP A 50 -5.93 -14.34 -21.12
N GLU A 51 -5.70 -15.46 -20.42
CA GLU A 51 -6.67 -16.05 -19.49
C GLU A 51 -6.97 -15.15 -18.28
N LEU A 52 -5.95 -14.45 -17.78
CA LEU A 52 -5.99 -13.61 -16.59
C LEU A 52 -6.76 -12.30 -16.81
N ILE A 53 -6.55 -11.65 -17.95
CA ILE A 53 -7.35 -10.49 -18.36
C ILE A 53 -8.80 -10.94 -18.64
N ARG A 54 -8.99 -12.07 -19.34
CA ARG A 54 -10.33 -12.64 -19.58
C ARG A 54 -11.02 -13.11 -18.29
N TYR A 55 -10.32 -13.55 -17.22
CA TYR A 55 -10.88 -13.83 -15.88
C TYR A 55 -11.65 -12.59 -15.40
N THR A 56 -10.99 -11.43 -15.40
CA THR A 56 -11.54 -10.18 -14.82
C THR A 56 -12.75 -9.71 -15.58
N GLN A 57 -12.63 -9.58 -16.90
CA GLN A 57 -13.69 -9.17 -17.81
C GLN A 57 -14.93 -10.08 -17.75
N LEU A 58 -14.80 -11.33 -17.30
CA LEU A 58 -15.91 -12.29 -17.17
C LEU A 58 -16.68 -12.23 -15.86
N ASN A 59 -16.05 -11.86 -14.73
CA ASN A 59 -16.73 -11.86 -13.42
C ASN A 59 -16.80 -10.48 -12.75
N ALA A 60 -16.32 -9.43 -13.41
CA ALA A 60 -16.56 -8.03 -13.05
C ALA A 60 -18.01 -7.78 -12.60
N ASN A 61 -18.16 -7.11 -11.47
CA ASN A 61 -19.41 -6.65 -10.88
C ASN A 61 -19.68 -5.20 -11.25
N GLU A 62 -18.60 -4.46 -11.53
CA GLU A 62 -18.53 -3.01 -11.76
C GLU A 62 -17.71 -2.70 -13.01
N SER A 63 -17.67 -1.43 -13.44
CA SER A 63 -16.93 -0.99 -14.63
C SER A 63 -15.40 -0.96 -14.46
N MET A 64 -14.90 -0.84 -13.23
CA MET A 64 -13.46 -0.69 -12.96
C MET A 64 -12.80 -1.96 -12.40
N ASP A 65 -13.63 -2.92 -11.94
CA ASP A 65 -13.28 -4.27 -11.46
C ASP A 65 -12.31 -5.09 -12.34
N TYR A 66 -12.03 -4.69 -13.59
CA TYR A 66 -11.38 -5.52 -14.59
C TYR A 66 -10.25 -4.85 -15.38
N LEU A 67 -9.34 -5.70 -15.88
CA LEU A 67 -8.16 -5.32 -16.62
C LEU A 67 -8.45 -5.05 -18.09
N GLU A 68 -7.80 -4.04 -18.65
CA GLU A 68 -7.66 -3.89 -20.09
C GLU A 68 -6.35 -4.52 -20.59
N TRP A 69 -6.40 -5.16 -21.77
CA TRP A 69 -5.20 -5.32 -22.57
C TRP A 69 -5.01 -4.02 -23.33
N ILE A 70 -3.94 -3.29 -23.02
CA ILE A 70 -3.71 -1.93 -23.53
C ILE A 70 -2.64 -2.01 -24.62
N ASN A 71 -2.94 -1.51 -25.81
CA ASN A 71 -1.95 -1.47 -26.89
C ASN A 71 -0.90 -0.38 -26.60
N PHE A 72 0.38 -0.71 -26.77
CA PHE A 72 1.49 0.15 -26.31
C PHE A 72 1.62 1.48 -27.07
N ASP A 73 1.05 1.56 -28.28
CA ASP A 73 0.97 2.78 -29.09
C ASP A 73 0.00 3.83 -28.52
N GLN A 74 -0.78 3.49 -27.50
CA GLN A 74 -1.63 4.44 -26.78
C GLN A 74 -0.88 5.25 -25.69
N PHE A 75 0.42 5.02 -25.46
CA PHE A 75 1.21 5.73 -24.46
C PHE A 75 2.18 6.75 -25.09
N ASP A 76 2.07 8.02 -24.69
CA ASP A 76 2.98 9.11 -25.09
C ASP A 76 3.72 9.71 -23.88
N LEU A 77 4.75 10.52 -24.16
CA LEU A 77 5.60 11.22 -23.18
C LEU A 77 6.27 10.32 -22.14
N ILE A 78 6.55 9.06 -22.52
CA ILE A 78 7.14 8.03 -21.67
C ILE A 78 8.48 8.49 -21.06
N LYS A 79 8.57 8.50 -19.73
CA LYS A 79 9.74 8.91 -18.95
C LYS A 79 10.13 7.81 -17.97
N ASN A 80 11.42 7.48 -17.89
CA ASN A 80 11.95 6.63 -16.83
C ASN A 80 12.04 7.45 -15.53
N THR A 81 11.43 6.96 -14.44
CA THR A 81 11.39 7.66 -13.14
C THR A 81 12.69 7.52 -12.34
N LYS A 82 13.61 6.67 -12.79
CA LYS A 82 14.80 6.16 -12.08
C LYS A 82 14.51 5.32 -10.84
N ILE A 83 13.24 5.06 -10.52
CA ILE A 83 12.85 4.13 -9.45
C ILE A 83 12.95 2.70 -9.98
N GLN A 84 13.64 1.84 -9.23
CA GLN A 84 13.79 0.41 -9.50
C GLN A 84 13.08 -0.38 -8.39
N GLY A 85 12.25 -1.34 -8.79
CA GLY A 85 11.68 -2.35 -7.91
C GLY A 85 12.56 -3.60 -7.85
N ALA A 86 12.02 -4.70 -7.31
CA ALA A 86 12.73 -5.97 -7.15
C ALA A 86 13.31 -6.52 -8.46
N HIS A 87 12.47 -6.52 -9.49
CA HIS A 87 12.70 -7.11 -10.80
C HIS A 87 12.12 -6.23 -11.93
N SER A 88 11.85 -4.96 -11.62
CA SER A 88 11.09 -4.02 -12.44
C SER A 88 11.72 -2.61 -12.43
N SER A 89 11.35 -1.78 -13.40
CA SER A 89 11.73 -0.35 -13.45
C SER A 89 10.49 0.47 -13.74
N ILE A 90 10.31 1.57 -13.02
CA ILE A 90 9.08 2.38 -13.08
C ILE A 90 9.22 3.49 -14.13
N TYR A 91 8.19 3.64 -14.94
CA TYR A 91 8.05 4.68 -15.96
C TYR A 91 6.74 5.44 -15.73
N SER A 92 6.67 6.70 -16.13
CA SER A 92 5.42 7.47 -16.25
C SER A 92 5.16 7.83 -17.71
N ALA A 93 3.89 7.88 -18.09
CA ALA A 93 3.43 8.14 -19.46
C ALA A 93 2.03 8.77 -19.42
N ILE A 94 1.59 9.36 -20.53
CA ILE A 94 0.19 9.74 -20.75
C ILE A 94 -0.48 8.64 -21.57
N TRP A 95 -1.59 8.09 -21.07
CA TRP A 95 -2.44 7.18 -21.82
C TRP A 95 -3.43 8.00 -22.65
N MET A 96 -3.30 7.98 -23.98
CA MET A 96 -3.95 8.91 -24.90
C MET A 96 -5.45 8.63 -25.13
N GLU A 97 -5.88 7.38 -25.05
CA GLU A 97 -7.31 7.02 -25.06
C GLU A 97 -7.91 7.02 -23.64
N GLY A 98 -7.05 6.87 -22.62
CA GLY A 98 -7.44 6.66 -21.22
C GLY A 98 -8.08 5.29 -20.97
N PRO A 99 -8.38 4.95 -19.70
CA PRO A 99 -9.29 3.85 -19.40
C PRO A 99 -10.67 4.14 -20.01
N ARG A 100 -11.44 3.10 -20.35
CA ARG A 100 -12.79 3.25 -20.94
C ARG A 100 -13.84 3.92 -20.05
N TRP A 101 -13.46 4.32 -18.84
CA TRP A 101 -14.31 4.87 -17.78
C TRP A 101 -13.60 6.06 -17.13
N ASN A 102 -14.33 6.95 -16.45
CA ASN A 102 -13.73 8.15 -15.87
C ASN A 102 -14.38 8.48 -14.51
N LEU A 103 -13.56 8.90 -13.54
CA LEU A 103 -13.74 8.92 -12.07
C LEU A 103 -13.85 7.54 -11.36
N ASP A 104 -12.68 7.10 -10.88
CA ASP A 104 -12.32 6.46 -9.59
C ASP A 104 -12.72 5.01 -9.18
N GLU A 105 -11.67 4.28 -8.72
CA GLU A 105 -11.59 3.04 -7.89
C GLU A 105 -11.39 1.64 -8.55
N VAL A 106 -10.11 1.22 -8.56
CA VAL A 106 -9.45 -0.10 -8.31
C VAL A 106 -9.72 -1.37 -9.17
N VAL A 107 -8.66 -2.16 -9.41
CA VAL A 107 -8.50 -3.15 -10.52
C VAL A 107 -7.40 -4.22 -10.24
N GLU A 108 -7.33 -5.32 -11.04
CA GLU A 108 -6.20 -6.29 -11.18
C GLU A 108 -6.08 -7.39 -10.08
N LEU A 109 -5.47 -8.59 -10.17
CA LEU A 109 -4.98 -9.50 -11.22
C LEU A 109 -5.97 -10.69 -11.35
N TYR A 110 -5.83 -11.84 -10.63
CA TYR A 110 -6.93 -12.84 -10.46
C TYR A 110 -7.36 -13.17 -9.03
N ARG A 111 -6.54 -13.83 -8.22
CA ARG A 111 -6.83 -13.86 -6.76
C ARG A 111 -6.72 -12.44 -6.20
N TYR A 112 -5.74 -11.71 -6.72
CA TYR A 112 -5.62 -10.26 -6.63
C TYR A 112 -6.89 -9.47 -7.03
N HIS A 113 -7.68 -9.88 -8.04
CA HIS A 113 -8.91 -9.18 -8.47
C HIS A 113 -10.02 -9.14 -7.43
N LYS A 114 -9.93 -9.95 -6.36
CA LYS A 114 -10.74 -9.76 -5.16
C LYS A 114 -10.12 -8.81 -4.13
N CYS A 115 -8.79 -8.75 -4.07
CA CYS A 115 -8.05 -7.91 -3.14
C CYS A 115 -7.98 -6.45 -3.59
N LEU A 116 -8.08 -6.18 -4.89
CA LEU A 116 -8.08 -4.83 -5.48
C LEU A 116 -9.51 -4.33 -5.77
N GLN A 117 -10.44 -4.62 -4.84
CA GLN A 117 -11.78 -4.02 -4.75
C GLN A 117 -11.90 -3.14 -3.49
N SER A 118 -10.78 -2.61 -3.01
CA SER A 118 -10.70 -1.73 -1.84
C SER A 118 -9.90 -0.50 -2.22
N GLY A 119 -10.50 0.68 -2.02
CA GLY A 119 -9.90 1.99 -2.29
C GLY A 119 -8.55 2.24 -1.64
N ALA A 120 -8.14 1.41 -0.68
CA ALA A 120 -6.84 1.47 0.00
C ALA A 120 -5.68 0.75 -0.72
N LEU A 121 -5.89 0.20 -1.92
CA LEU A 121 -4.82 -0.33 -2.78
C LEU A 121 -4.65 0.54 -4.03
N ALA A 122 -3.47 0.49 -4.65
CA ALA A 122 -3.16 1.30 -5.83
C ALA A 122 -3.83 0.77 -7.11
N ASP A 123 -4.49 1.66 -7.87
CA ASP A 123 -5.23 1.35 -9.09
C ASP A 123 -4.32 0.75 -10.19
N CYS A 124 -4.74 -0.34 -10.86
CA CYS A 124 -3.98 -0.95 -11.96
C CYS A 124 -4.84 -1.31 -13.19
N PHE A 125 -4.99 -0.36 -14.11
CA PHE A 125 -5.90 -0.44 -15.26
C PHE A 125 -5.67 -1.62 -16.22
N GLY A 126 -4.46 -2.16 -16.31
CA GLY A 126 -4.18 -3.14 -17.36
C GLY A 126 -2.74 -3.63 -17.47
N ILE A 127 -2.55 -4.51 -18.44
CA ILE A 127 -1.23 -4.97 -18.89
C ILE A 127 -1.04 -4.49 -20.33
N THR A 128 0.15 -3.97 -20.61
CA THR A 128 0.64 -3.70 -21.98
C THR A 128 1.93 -4.48 -22.24
N LYS A 129 2.44 -4.39 -23.47
CA LYS A 129 3.72 -5.00 -23.87
C LYS A 129 4.44 -4.11 -24.86
N ASP A 130 5.67 -3.77 -24.53
CA ASP A 130 6.45 -2.82 -25.32
C ASP A 130 7.01 -3.44 -26.61
N LEU A 131 7.62 -2.59 -27.44
CA LEU A 131 8.27 -2.98 -28.70
C LEU A 131 9.48 -3.92 -28.48
N THR A 132 10.06 -3.98 -27.28
CA THR A 132 11.11 -4.94 -26.88
C THR A 132 10.57 -6.22 -26.24
N SER A 133 9.25 -6.42 -26.24
CA SER A 133 8.51 -7.58 -25.73
C SER A 133 8.51 -7.81 -24.21
N HIS A 134 8.84 -6.78 -23.42
CA HIS A 134 8.60 -6.78 -21.98
C HIS A 134 7.12 -6.49 -21.69
N TYR A 135 6.53 -7.24 -20.77
CA TYR A 135 5.20 -6.93 -20.23
C TYR A 135 5.32 -5.83 -19.18
N ILE A 136 4.38 -4.89 -19.20
CA ILE A 136 4.36 -3.71 -18.34
C ILE A 136 3.00 -3.65 -17.65
N LEU A 137 3.03 -3.43 -16.33
CA LEU A 137 1.89 -3.19 -15.47
C LEU A 137 1.49 -1.69 -15.57
N VAL A 138 0.21 -1.40 -15.79
CA VAL A 138 -0.27 -0.03 -16.07
C VAL A 138 -1.09 0.50 -14.90
N MET A 139 -0.43 1.23 -14.00
CA MET A 139 -1.01 1.75 -12.76
C MET A 139 -1.37 3.25 -12.84
N ARG A 140 -2.24 3.72 -11.93
CA ARG A 140 -2.47 5.17 -11.70
C ARG A 140 -1.18 5.85 -11.31
N TYR A 141 -0.98 7.06 -11.84
CA TYR A 141 0.12 7.91 -11.45
C TYR A 141 -0.32 8.78 -10.27
N TYR A 142 0.25 8.54 -9.10
CA TYR A 142 -0.02 9.31 -7.88
C TYR A 142 0.94 10.49 -7.78
N GLU A 143 0.42 11.72 -7.86
CA GLU A 143 1.26 12.91 -8.00
C GLU A 143 2.14 13.20 -6.78
N ASN A 144 1.67 12.87 -5.57
CA ASN A 144 2.44 13.00 -4.32
C ASN A 144 3.48 11.86 -4.13
N GLY A 145 3.58 10.93 -5.09
CA GLY A 145 4.55 9.84 -5.07
C GLY A 145 4.28 8.83 -3.96
N ASN A 146 5.34 8.41 -3.27
CA ASN A 146 5.27 7.47 -2.14
C ASN A 146 5.47 8.18 -0.79
N LEU A 147 5.13 7.50 0.30
CA LEU A 147 5.21 8.05 1.65
C LEU A 147 6.62 8.52 2.05
N TYR A 148 7.69 7.98 1.48
CA TYR A 148 9.04 8.55 1.69
C TYR A 148 9.24 9.89 0.99
N SER A 149 8.63 10.14 -0.16
CA SER A 149 8.64 11.45 -0.83
C SER A 149 7.78 12.44 -0.05
N TYR A 150 6.55 12.04 0.30
CA TYR A 150 5.60 12.89 1.03
C TYR A 150 6.15 13.37 2.39
N ILE A 151 6.87 12.51 3.12
CA ILE A 151 7.57 12.89 4.37
C ILE A 151 8.70 13.90 4.10
N ASP A 152 9.53 13.70 3.09
CA ASP A 152 10.64 14.62 2.75
C ASP A 152 10.09 15.98 2.29
N GLU A 153 9.03 16.01 1.47
CA GLU A 153 8.36 17.22 0.98
C GLU A 153 7.65 17.98 2.12
N SER A 154 7.04 17.25 3.06
CA SER A 154 6.48 17.82 4.29
C SER A 154 7.56 18.24 5.32
N MET A 155 8.84 17.97 5.06
CA MET A 155 9.96 18.11 6.00
C MET A 155 9.71 17.41 7.35
N GLY A 156 8.98 16.28 7.35
CA GLY A 156 8.52 15.53 8.53
C GLY A 156 7.24 16.05 9.20
N ASN A 157 6.66 17.15 8.71
CA ASN A 157 5.69 17.97 9.44
C ASN A 157 4.24 17.71 9.03
N ILE A 158 3.85 16.44 9.15
CA ILE A 158 2.49 15.94 8.91
C ILE A 158 1.70 16.08 10.24
N CYS A 159 0.45 16.60 10.23
CA CYS A 159 -0.32 16.74 11.47
C CYS A 159 -0.90 15.39 11.95
N TRP A 160 -1.32 15.30 13.21
CA TRP A 160 -1.81 14.05 13.77
C TRP A 160 -3.05 13.49 13.06
N ARG A 161 -3.95 14.35 12.59
CA ARG A 161 -5.09 13.93 11.77
C ARG A 161 -4.62 13.23 10.49
N ASP A 162 -3.79 13.89 9.69
CA ASP A 162 -3.25 13.32 8.45
C ASP A 162 -2.50 12.00 8.70
N ILE A 163 -1.77 11.89 9.82
CA ILE A 163 -1.11 10.65 10.25
C ILE A 163 -2.13 9.52 10.51
N ILE A 164 -3.26 9.81 11.16
CA ILE A 164 -4.31 8.81 11.42
C ILE A 164 -5.06 8.46 10.13
N ASP A 165 -5.39 9.43 9.28
CA ASP A 165 -6.07 9.22 8.00
C ASP A 165 -5.20 8.31 7.09
N ILE A 166 -3.91 8.62 6.92
CA ILE A 166 -2.92 7.75 6.23
C ILE A 166 -2.90 6.33 6.81
N LEU A 167 -2.81 6.19 8.14
CA LEU A 167 -2.71 4.89 8.79
C LEU A 167 -4.00 4.08 8.67
N TRP A 168 -5.16 4.74 8.71
CA TRP A 168 -6.46 4.11 8.57
C TRP A 168 -6.61 3.50 7.18
N SER A 169 -6.31 4.25 6.12
CA SER A 169 -6.26 3.74 4.74
C SER A 169 -5.34 2.52 4.61
N ILE A 170 -4.09 2.62 5.05
CA ILE A 170 -3.14 1.48 5.03
C ILE A 170 -3.71 0.28 5.81
N SER A 171 -4.40 0.52 6.93
CA SER A 171 -5.00 -0.57 7.73
C SER A 171 -6.19 -1.24 7.03
N ILE A 172 -6.99 -0.50 6.26
CA ILE A 172 -8.10 -1.03 5.44
C ILE A 172 -7.52 -1.94 4.34
N GLY A 173 -6.51 -1.46 3.60
CA GLY A 173 -5.87 -2.26 2.55
C GLY A 173 -5.20 -3.52 3.10
N LEU A 174 -4.48 -3.40 4.23
CA LEU A 174 -3.81 -4.55 4.86
C LEU A 174 -4.82 -5.56 5.46
N LYS A 175 -5.90 -5.08 6.07
CA LYS A 175 -7.05 -5.89 6.52
C LYS A 175 -7.59 -6.71 5.36
N PHE A 176 -7.83 -6.07 4.22
CA PHE A 176 -8.44 -6.73 3.06
C PHE A 176 -7.54 -7.77 2.38
N ILE A 177 -6.22 -7.53 2.37
CA ILE A 177 -5.20 -8.52 1.99
C ILE A 177 -5.23 -9.72 2.97
N HIS A 178 -5.27 -9.45 4.28
CA HIS A 178 -5.26 -10.48 5.32
C HIS A 178 -6.57 -11.30 5.38
N GLU A 179 -7.71 -10.70 5.08
CA GLU A 179 -9.02 -11.38 5.01
C GLU A 179 -9.14 -12.31 3.79
N HIS A 180 -8.28 -12.12 2.77
CA HIS A 180 -8.12 -13.02 1.62
C HIS A 180 -7.03 -14.09 1.80
N ASP A 181 -6.56 -14.31 3.03
CA ASP A 181 -5.46 -15.22 3.39
C ASP A 181 -4.11 -14.93 2.70
N LEU A 182 -3.93 -13.69 2.21
CA LEU A 182 -2.67 -13.21 1.68
C LEU A 182 -1.81 -12.53 2.77
N VAL A 183 -0.58 -12.21 2.38
CA VAL A 183 0.47 -11.54 3.17
C VAL A 183 1.19 -10.58 2.23
N HIS A 184 1.39 -9.32 2.62
CA HIS A 184 2.03 -8.30 1.80
C HIS A 184 3.53 -8.57 1.60
N LYS A 185 4.19 -9.10 2.63
CA LYS A 185 5.61 -9.53 2.70
C LYS A 185 6.64 -8.41 2.65
N ASN A 186 6.37 -7.31 1.94
CA ASN A 186 7.28 -6.18 1.78
C ASN A 186 6.53 -4.85 1.94
N LEU A 187 5.87 -4.66 3.08
CA LEU A 187 5.17 -3.41 3.40
C LEU A 187 6.20 -2.39 3.93
N HIS A 188 6.35 -1.25 3.27
CA HIS A 188 7.21 -0.16 3.72
C HIS A 188 6.83 1.15 3.01
N GLY A 189 7.30 2.31 3.49
CA GLY A 189 6.93 3.63 2.96
C GLY A 189 7.24 3.92 1.48
N GLY A 190 7.97 3.04 0.78
CA GLY A 190 8.17 3.14 -0.67
C GLY A 190 7.05 2.48 -1.47
N ASN A 191 6.34 1.55 -0.82
CA ASN A 191 5.20 0.79 -1.34
C ASN A 191 3.86 1.27 -0.76
N ILE A 192 3.86 2.46 -0.14
CA ILE A 192 2.67 3.24 0.17
C ILE A 192 2.69 4.46 -0.76
N LEU A 193 1.69 4.60 -1.62
CA LEU A 193 1.50 5.78 -2.48
C LEU A 193 0.53 6.75 -1.80
N ILE A 194 0.75 8.05 -1.96
CA ILE A 194 -0.04 9.09 -1.29
C ILE A 194 -0.88 9.86 -2.30
N GLU A 195 -2.10 10.19 -1.91
CA GLU A 195 -3.05 11.00 -2.68
C GLU A 195 -3.60 12.09 -1.74
N ASN A 196 -3.27 13.35 -2.01
CA ASN A 196 -3.61 14.49 -1.16
C ASN A 196 -4.38 15.54 -1.97
N GLU A 197 -5.70 15.53 -1.87
CA GLU A 197 -6.60 16.38 -2.64
C GLU A 197 -7.51 17.22 -1.74
N MET A 198 -7.46 18.55 -1.90
CA MET A 198 -8.41 19.54 -1.36
C MET A 198 -8.77 19.42 0.15
N GLY A 199 -7.88 18.85 0.97
CA GLY A 199 -8.11 18.67 2.41
C GLY A 199 -8.57 17.26 2.82
N SER A 200 -8.47 16.30 1.92
CA SER A 200 -8.48 14.86 2.22
C SER A 200 -7.12 14.26 1.86
N ILE A 201 -6.60 13.37 2.71
CA ILE A 201 -5.40 12.59 2.41
C ILE A 201 -5.72 11.11 2.49
N ASP A 202 -5.21 10.35 1.53
CA ASP A 202 -5.38 8.90 1.41
C ASP A 202 -4.02 8.23 1.08
N ALA A 203 -3.92 6.95 1.40
CA ALA A 203 -2.69 6.17 1.32
C ALA A 203 -2.96 4.78 0.74
N LYS A 204 -2.51 4.57 -0.50
CA LYS A 204 -2.76 3.36 -1.30
C LYS A 204 -1.58 2.39 -1.16
N ILE A 205 -1.81 1.14 -0.78
CA ILE A 205 -0.76 0.11 -0.78
C ILE A 205 -0.48 -0.36 -2.22
N ALA A 206 0.80 -0.39 -2.60
CA ALA A 206 1.30 -0.79 -3.91
C ALA A 206 2.32 -1.94 -3.82
N ASP A 207 2.70 -2.50 -4.99
CA ASP A 207 3.67 -3.60 -5.12
C ASP A 207 3.30 -4.83 -4.25
N THR A 208 2.04 -5.24 -4.37
CA THR A 208 1.45 -6.34 -3.61
C THR A 208 1.95 -7.70 -4.11
N GLY A 209 3.16 -8.10 -3.68
CA GLY A 209 3.55 -9.51 -3.65
C GLY A 209 4.13 -10.14 -4.93
N LEU A 210 4.55 -9.35 -5.93
CA LEU A 210 5.27 -9.83 -7.12
C LEU A 210 6.76 -10.15 -6.85
N TYR A 211 7.05 -10.79 -5.72
CA TYR A 211 8.40 -11.11 -5.26
C TYR A 211 8.75 -12.58 -5.46
N GLY A 212 9.75 -12.83 -6.30
CA GLY A 212 10.26 -14.15 -6.65
C GLY A 212 10.17 -14.42 -8.16
N PRO A 213 10.99 -15.36 -8.68
CA PRO A 213 10.90 -15.79 -10.06
C PRO A 213 9.58 -16.51 -10.35
N VAL A 214 9.10 -16.40 -11.59
CA VAL A 214 7.86 -17.08 -12.05
C VAL A 214 8.03 -18.60 -12.09
N ASP A 215 9.26 -19.11 -12.23
CA ASP A 215 9.57 -20.53 -12.18
C ASP A 215 9.63 -21.06 -10.74
N GLU A 216 8.73 -21.99 -10.39
CA GLU A 216 8.61 -22.63 -9.07
C GLU A 216 9.84 -23.48 -8.62
N GLN A 217 10.96 -23.43 -9.36
CA GLN A 217 12.14 -24.30 -9.16
C GLN A 217 13.32 -23.63 -8.45
N ILE A 218 13.31 -22.32 -8.20
CA ILE A 218 14.35 -21.67 -7.39
C ILE A 218 14.00 -21.78 -5.90
N SER A 219 14.94 -22.30 -5.11
CA SER A 219 14.70 -22.75 -3.73
C SER A 219 14.18 -21.65 -2.79
N SER A 220 13.10 -21.96 -2.08
CA SER A 220 12.41 -21.07 -1.16
C SER A 220 13.23 -20.72 0.10
N GLN A 221 13.97 -19.61 0.09
CA GLN A 221 14.38 -18.92 1.32
C GLN A 221 14.90 -17.47 1.15
N GLN A 222 14.71 -16.85 -0.02
CA GLN A 222 15.23 -15.49 -0.26
C GLN A 222 14.50 -14.45 0.59
N ILE A 223 15.24 -13.70 1.42
CA ILE A 223 14.72 -12.60 2.24
C ILE A 223 14.90 -11.31 1.44
N TYR A 224 13.77 -10.76 1.02
CA TYR A 224 13.69 -9.58 0.18
C TYR A 224 12.93 -8.46 0.91
N GLY A 225 13.47 -7.24 0.93
CA GLY A 225 12.78 -6.06 1.46
C GLY A 225 13.68 -4.94 1.99
N VAL A 226 13.11 -4.08 2.84
CA VAL A 226 13.81 -2.96 3.51
C VAL A 226 14.09 -3.31 4.97
N VAL A 227 15.37 -3.46 5.34
CA VAL A 227 15.85 -3.97 6.65
C VAL A 227 15.06 -3.47 7.87
N PRO A 228 14.88 -2.14 8.11
CA PRO A 228 14.08 -1.64 9.24
C PRO A 228 12.65 -2.20 9.36
N PHE A 229 11.98 -2.45 8.24
CA PHE A 229 10.56 -2.84 8.17
C PHE A 229 10.35 -4.36 8.24
N ILE A 230 11.43 -5.15 8.16
CA ILE A 230 11.37 -6.62 8.23
C ILE A 230 11.31 -7.06 9.69
N ALA A 231 10.32 -7.91 10.00
CA ALA A 231 10.10 -8.43 11.35
C ALA A 231 11.23 -9.37 11.80
N PRO A 232 11.64 -9.32 13.09
CA PRO A 232 12.84 -10.02 13.57
C PRO A 232 12.79 -11.55 13.38
N GLU A 233 11.60 -12.15 13.44
CA GLU A 233 11.44 -13.59 13.23
C GLU A 233 11.79 -14.04 11.80
N ILE A 234 11.71 -13.15 10.81
CA ILE A 234 11.97 -13.48 9.40
C ILE A 234 13.46 -13.69 9.15
N PHE A 235 14.32 -12.87 9.77
CA PHE A 235 15.78 -13.05 9.71
C PHE A 235 16.24 -14.39 10.32
N ASN A 236 15.44 -14.98 11.21
CA ASN A 236 15.67 -16.31 11.78
C ASN A 236 15.13 -17.46 10.88
N GLY A 237 14.87 -17.18 9.59
CA GLY A 237 14.46 -18.18 8.60
C GLY A 237 12.98 -18.59 8.65
N ASN A 238 12.14 -17.92 9.44
CA ASN A 238 10.70 -18.16 9.43
C ASN A 238 10.06 -17.63 8.15
N LYS A 239 8.94 -18.25 7.74
CA LYS A 239 8.14 -17.77 6.63
C LYS A 239 7.46 -16.45 6.99
N LEU A 240 7.33 -15.57 6.01
CA LEU A 240 6.54 -14.33 6.12
C LEU A 240 5.07 -14.67 6.45
N THR A 241 4.48 -13.90 7.36
CA THR A 241 3.12 -14.12 7.89
C THR A 241 2.33 -12.81 7.93
N LYS A 242 1.02 -12.90 8.11
CA LYS A 242 0.17 -11.73 8.38
C LYS A 242 0.76 -10.86 9.51
N ALA A 243 1.26 -11.49 10.59
CA ALA A 243 1.87 -10.80 11.72
C ALA A 243 3.24 -10.15 11.42
N SER A 244 3.97 -10.55 10.37
CA SER A 244 5.17 -9.81 9.94
C SER A 244 4.83 -8.52 9.21
N ASP A 245 3.72 -8.48 8.45
CA ASP A 245 3.24 -7.21 7.87
C ASP A 245 2.80 -6.23 8.98
N ILE A 246 2.26 -6.72 10.10
CA ILE A 246 1.88 -5.90 11.26
C ILE A 246 3.10 -5.23 11.91
N TYR A 247 4.24 -5.93 11.97
CA TYR A 247 5.50 -5.31 12.41
C TYR A 247 5.92 -4.18 11.46
N SER A 248 5.83 -4.42 10.15
CA SER A 248 6.10 -3.40 9.14
C SER A 248 5.17 -2.19 9.26
N PHE A 249 3.89 -2.42 9.55
CA PHE A 249 2.91 -1.36 9.88
C PHE A 249 3.33 -0.57 11.14
N GLY A 250 3.77 -1.24 12.21
CA GLY A 250 4.32 -0.59 13.40
C GLY A 250 5.55 0.29 13.11
N MET A 251 6.39 -0.11 12.15
CA MET A 251 7.52 0.72 11.68
C MET A 251 7.07 1.92 10.82
N ILE A 252 5.94 1.81 10.10
CA ILE A 252 5.30 2.95 9.41
C ILE A 252 4.67 3.91 10.43
N MET A 253 3.98 3.42 11.46
CA MET A 253 3.49 4.24 12.57
C MET A 253 4.62 5.06 13.21
N TRP A 254 5.75 4.42 13.51
CA TRP A 254 6.90 5.14 14.07
C TRP A 254 7.44 6.21 13.11
N MET A 255 7.60 5.87 11.83
CA MET A 255 8.09 6.79 10.80
C MET A 255 7.21 8.03 10.65
N LEU A 256 5.88 7.87 10.69
CA LEU A 256 4.93 8.99 10.67
C LEU A 256 4.99 9.84 11.95
N SER A 257 5.05 9.20 13.12
CA SER A 257 5.13 9.92 14.41
C SER A 257 6.42 10.74 14.57
N SER A 258 7.51 10.29 13.96
CA SER A 258 8.84 10.88 14.07
C SER A 258 9.19 11.86 12.93
N GLY A 259 8.46 11.82 11.81
CA GLY A 259 8.79 12.59 10.61
C GLY A 259 10.09 12.17 9.92
N VAL A 260 10.72 11.06 10.33
CA VAL A 260 12.01 10.58 9.78
C VAL A 260 11.98 9.08 9.50
N ARG A 261 12.79 8.66 8.53
CA ARG A 261 12.87 7.25 8.12
C ARG A 261 13.52 6.40 9.23
N PRO A 262 13.06 5.17 9.53
CA PRO A 262 13.58 4.41 10.66
C PRO A 262 15.06 4.03 10.48
N TYR A 263 15.87 4.27 11.53
CA TYR A 263 17.32 4.06 11.57
C TYR A 263 18.14 4.84 10.51
N HIS A 264 17.64 6.01 10.07
CA HIS A 264 18.30 6.86 9.05
C HIS A 264 19.70 7.34 9.44
N ASP A 265 20.04 7.31 10.72
CA ASP A 265 21.31 7.75 11.31
C ASP A 265 22.47 6.78 11.06
N ARG A 266 22.19 5.57 10.57
CA ARG A 266 23.15 4.45 10.55
C ARG A 266 23.08 3.55 9.32
N SER A 267 24.00 2.59 9.27
CA SER A 267 24.14 1.62 8.17
C SER A 267 23.06 0.53 8.23
N HIS A 268 22.42 0.22 7.09
CA HIS A 268 21.47 -0.90 6.97
C HIS A 268 22.22 -2.19 6.58
N ASP A 269 22.95 -2.74 7.54
CA ASP A 269 23.78 -3.94 7.38
C ASP A 269 23.53 -5.02 8.44
N LYS A 270 24.42 -6.02 8.49
CA LYS A 270 24.36 -7.16 9.41
C LYS A 270 24.26 -6.73 10.88
N GLN A 271 24.94 -5.66 11.30
CA GLN A 271 24.91 -5.23 12.70
C GLN A 271 23.51 -4.73 13.08
N LEU A 272 22.87 -3.93 12.22
CA LEU A 272 21.50 -3.47 12.45
C LEU A 272 20.51 -4.65 12.49
N ILE A 273 20.67 -5.64 11.60
CA ILE A 273 19.86 -6.87 11.62
C ILE A 273 20.03 -7.62 12.95
N GLN A 274 21.27 -7.83 13.40
CA GLN A 274 21.56 -8.52 14.67
C GLN A 274 20.98 -7.77 15.88
N GLU A 275 21.04 -6.43 15.89
CA GLU A 275 20.44 -5.62 16.94
C GLU A 275 18.90 -5.69 16.92
N ILE A 276 18.23 -5.62 15.75
CA ILE A 276 16.77 -5.77 15.61
C ILE A 276 16.30 -7.15 16.12
N CYS A 277 17.04 -8.20 15.78
CA CYS A 277 16.80 -9.56 16.28
C CYS A 277 17.03 -9.69 17.79
N SER A 278 17.97 -8.90 18.34
CA SER A 278 18.23 -8.79 19.79
C SER A 278 17.22 -7.90 20.53
N GLY A 279 16.21 -7.37 19.85
CA GLY A 279 15.14 -6.57 20.44
C GLY A 279 15.27 -5.05 20.27
N LEU A 280 16.23 -4.55 19.47
CA LEU A 280 16.29 -3.12 19.14
C LEU A 280 14.97 -2.67 18.48
N ARG A 281 14.43 -1.57 18.97
CA ARG A 281 13.32 -0.81 18.39
C ARG A 281 13.67 0.67 18.36
N PRO A 282 13.04 1.48 17.50
CA PRO A 282 13.16 2.93 17.58
C PRO A 282 12.59 3.46 18.91
N ASN A 283 13.17 4.53 19.43
CA ASN A 283 12.67 5.18 20.65
C ASN A 283 11.34 5.91 20.38
N VAL A 284 10.41 5.88 21.33
CA VAL A 284 9.18 6.68 21.26
C VAL A 284 9.54 8.17 21.24
N VAL A 285 8.97 8.93 20.32
CA VAL A 285 9.26 10.36 20.17
C VAL A 285 8.50 11.17 21.21
N SER A 286 9.15 12.18 21.79
CA SER A 286 8.52 13.09 22.76
C SER A 286 7.28 13.74 22.15
N GLY A 287 6.17 13.75 22.88
CA GLY A 287 4.89 14.26 22.39
C GLY A 287 4.04 13.24 21.59
N THR A 288 4.52 12.01 21.34
CA THR A 288 3.66 10.96 20.74
C THR A 288 2.47 10.65 21.67
N PRO A 289 1.22 10.64 21.17
CA PRO A 289 0.05 10.29 21.98
C PRO A 289 0.20 8.94 22.70
N PRO A 290 -0.21 8.81 23.98
CA PRO A 290 -0.14 7.55 24.71
C PRO A 290 -0.90 6.40 24.02
N VAL A 291 -2.09 6.68 23.47
CA VAL A 291 -2.90 5.68 22.73
C VAL A 291 -2.20 5.20 21.44
N PHE A 292 -1.59 6.12 20.69
CA PHE A 292 -0.79 5.82 19.50
C PHE A 292 0.45 4.99 19.85
N THR A 293 1.18 5.43 20.87
CA THR A 293 2.39 4.76 21.39
C THR A 293 2.10 3.32 21.78
N LYS A 294 0.98 3.07 22.45
CA LYS A 294 0.54 1.74 22.86
C LYS A 294 0.32 0.82 21.65
N LEU A 295 -0.45 1.26 20.65
CA LEU A 295 -0.73 0.46 19.46
C LEU A 295 0.55 0.19 18.65
N MET A 296 1.38 1.21 18.44
CA MET A 296 2.68 1.10 17.77
C MET A 296 3.59 0.06 18.44
N LEU A 297 3.71 0.09 19.77
CA LEU A 297 4.52 -0.88 20.51
C LEU A 297 3.93 -2.31 20.48
N GLN A 298 2.60 -2.46 20.45
CA GLN A 298 1.96 -3.77 20.25
C GLN A 298 2.23 -4.34 18.84
N CYS A 299 2.24 -3.49 17.80
CA CYS A 299 2.62 -3.92 16.45
C CYS A 299 4.10 -4.32 16.36
N LEU A 300 4.98 -3.67 17.14
CA LEU A 300 6.44 -3.91 17.14
C LEU A 300 6.91 -5.05 18.07
N ASP A 301 5.99 -5.78 18.74
CA ASP A 301 6.34 -6.86 19.67
C ASP A 301 7.26 -7.91 19.02
N ALA A 302 8.24 -8.41 19.78
CA ALA A 302 9.16 -9.45 19.35
C ALA A 302 8.46 -10.81 19.13
N ASN A 303 7.37 -11.09 19.86
CA ASN A 303 6.51 -12.25 19.62
C ASN A 303 5.41 -11.92 18.59
N PRO A 304 5.39 -12.56 17.40
CA PRO A 304 4.35 -12.33 16.41
C PRO A 304 2.92 -12.59 16.91
N SER A 305 2.75 -13.49 17.90
CA SER A 305 1.43 -13.79 18.48
C SER A 305 0.90 -12.74 19.46
N ASN A 306 1.71 -11.76 19.87
CA ASN A 306 1.27 -10.62 20.68
C ASN A 306 0.75 -9.45 19.83
N ARG A 307 1.06 -9.43 18.53
CA ARG A 307 0.71 -8.35 17.61
C ARG A 307 -0.78 -8.39 17.26
N PRO A 308 -1.48 -7.25 17.14
CA PRO A 308 -2.87 -7.21 16.73
C PRO A 308 -3.06 -7.70 15.28
N THR A 309 -4.27 -8.12 14.90
CA THR A 309 -4.62 -8.38 13.50
C THR A 309 -4.85 -7.06 12.75
N ALA A 310 -4.67 -7.06 11.42
CA ALA A 310 -4.97 -5.88 10.61
C ALA A 310 -6.44 -5.43 10.74
N SER A 311 -7.39 -6.36 10.83
CA SER A 311 -8.79 -6.04 11.14
C SER A 311 -8.92 -5.29 12.47
N LYS A 312 -8.17 -5.65 13.53
CA LYS A 312 -8.25 -4.96 14.82
C LYS A 312 -7.51 -3.62 14.85
N ILE A 313 -6.47 -3.45 14.04
CA ILE A 313 -5.84 -2.14 13.79
C ILE A 313 -6.84 -1.21 13.08
N CYS A 314 -7.52 -1.72 12.05
CA CYS A 314 -8.55 -0.99 11.32
C CYS A 314 -9.69 -0.52 12.23
N GLU A 315 -10.21 -1.38 13.10
CA GLU A 315 -11.21 -0.99 14.12
C GLU A 315 -10.70 0.15 15.02
N TYR A 316 -9.46 0.07 15.53
CA TYR A 316 -8.91 1.12 16.38
C TYR A 316 -8.71 2.45 15.64
N LEU A 317 -8.32 2.43 14.37
CA LEU A 317 -8.11 3.65 13.59
C LEU A 317 -9.45 4.26 13.13
N GLU A 318 -10.46 3.43 12.85
CA GLU A 318 -11.84 3.86 12.60
C GLU A 318 -12.43 4.57 13.84
N ASP A 319 -12.22 4.01 15.04
CA ASP A 319 -12.56 4.66 16.32
C ASP A 319 -11.84 6.03 16.47
N TRP A 320 -10.60 6.17 16.00
CA TRP A 320 -9.81 7.41 16.14
C TRP A 320 -10.19 8.47 15.11
N VAL A 321 -10.42 8.10 13.83
CA VAL A 321 -10.90 9.03 12.79
C VAL A 321 -12.23 9.64 13.21
N ALA A 322 -13.18 8.81 13.68
CA ALA A 322 -14.48 9.28 14.15
C ALA A 322 -14.37 10.27 15.35
N ALA A 323 -13.46 9.99 16.30
CA ALA A 323 -13.23 10.84 17.46
C ALA A 323 -12.47 12.15 17.16
N ILE A 324 -11.70 12.21 16.07
CA ILE A 324 -10.94 13.39 15.63
C ILE A 324 -11.75 14.26 14.64
N CYS A 325 -12.61 13.64 13.82
CA CYS A 325 -13.31 14.32 12.73
C CYS A 325 -14.81 14.56 12.95
N ASP A 326 -15.52 13.65 13.64
CA ASP A 326 -16.99 13.62 13.63
C ASP A 326 -17.65 13.93 14.99
N ASP A 327 -16.98 13.72 16.14
CA ASP A 327 -17.55 14.01 17.46
C ASP A 327 -17.16 15.42 17.97
N PRO A 328 -18.12 16.36 18.14
CA PRO A 328 -17.85 17.68 18.72
C PRO A 328 -17.71 17.68 20.25
N ASN A 329 -17.73 16.53 20.91
CA ASN A 329 -17.53 16.40 22.35
C ASN A 329 -16.08 15.97 22.65
N SER A 330 -15.41 16.68 23.56
CA SER A 330 -14.08 16.28 24.06
C SER A 330 -14.12 14.86 24.63
N SER A 331 -13.13 14.07 24.23
CA SER A 331 -12.88 12.71 24.67
C SER A 331 -11.41 12.57 25.05
N ASP A 332 -11.08 11.67 25.98
CA ASP A 332 -9.71 11.38 26.39
C ASP A 332 -8.78 11.00 25.21
N LEU A 333 -9.36 10.58 24.07
CA LEU A 333 -8.62 10.35 22.84
C LEU A 333 -8.29 11.64 22.09
N LEU A 334 -9.29 12.51 21.86
CA LEU A 334 -9.11 13.80 21.19
C LEU A 334 -8.13 14.69 21.98
N ASP A 335 -8.32 14.78 23.30
CA ASP A 335 -7.44 15.51 24.22
C ASP A 335 -5.97 15.04 24.13
N GLN A 336 -5.72 13.76 23.86
CA GLN A 336 -4.36 13.21 23.66
C GLN A 336 -3.73 13.60 22.32
N PHE A 337 -4.52 13.76 21.25
CA PHE A 337 -4.03 14.16 19.94
C PHE A 337 -3.84 15.68 19.84
N ASP A 338 -4.76 16.49 20.38
CA ASP A 338 -4.64 17.94 20.45
C ASP A 338 -3.38 18.37 21.24
N ALA A 339 -3.15 17.77 22.42
CA ALA A 339 -1.95 18.05 23.22
C ALA A 339 -0.65 17.62 22.50
N ALA A 340 -0.70 16.58 21.68
CA ALA A 340 0.44 16.12 20.87
C ALA A 340 0.73 17.07 19.69
N GLU A 341 -0.30 17.66 19.09
CA GLU A 341 -0.18 18.66 18.03
C GLU A 341 0.39 19.98 18.59
N GLU A 342 -0.06 20.43 19.77
CA GLU A 342 0.52 21.60 20.45
C GLU A 342 2.02 21.43 20.74
N ILE A 343 2.45 20.23 21.17
CA ILE A 343 3.87 19.90 21.39
C ILE A 343 4.63 19.94 20.06
N LYS A 344 4.12 19.25 19.01
CA LYS A 344 4.76 19.21 17.68
C LYS A 344 4.94 20.61 17.10
N PHE A 345 3.88 21.43 17.13
CA PHE A 345 3.92 22.83 16.67
C PHE A 345 4.84 23.72 17.52
N THR A 346 5.04 23.40 18.81
CA THR A 346 5.96 24.13 19.69
C THR A 346 7.42 23.78 19.40
N ASP A 347 7.75 22.52 19.16
CA ASP A 347 9.12 22.11 18.83
C ASP A 347 9.51 22.52 17.40
N LEU A 348 8.57 22.60 16.46
CA LEU A 348 8.81 23.18 15.14
C LEU A 348 9.17 24.68 15.16
N LYS A 349 8.75 25.42 16.19
CA LYS A 349 9.18 26.82 16.41
C LYS A 349 10.57 26.92 17.08
N ARG A 350 11.17 25.81 17.47
CA ARG A 350 12.48 25.74 18.15
C ARG A 350 13.60 25.23 17.25
N LEU A 351 13.28 24.47 16.20
CA LEU A 351 14.25 24.05 15.19
C LEU A 351 14.48 25.15 14.14
N ASP A 352 15.71 25.65 14.03
CA ASP A 352 16.22 26.07 12.72
C ASP A 352 16.22 24.85 11.78
N SER A 353 15.84 25.05 10.52
CA SER A 353 15.45 24.02 9.55
C SER A 353 16.61 23.12 9.06
N ASN A 354 17.17 22.33 9.97
CA ASN A 354 18.23 21.37 9.71
C ASN A 354 17.64 19.98 9.47
N ILE A 355 17.44 19.64 8.19
CA ILE A 355 17.14 18.26 7.77
C ILE A 355 18.28 17.36 8.25
N LEU A 356 18.00 16.37 9.12
CA LEU A 356 19.01 15.40 9.53
C LEU A 356 19.39 14.55 8.31
N PRO A 357 20.68 14.53 7.91
CA PRO A 357 21.09 13.75 6.75
C PRO A 357 20.92 12.25 7.02
N CYS A 358 20.40 11.53 6.02
CA CYS A 358 20.47 10.07 6.03
C CYS A 358 21.94 9.64 5.89
N HIS A 359 22.35 8.65 6.69
CA HIS A 359 23.64 7.99 6.57
C HIS A 359 23.78 7.32 5.19
N GLU A 360 24.95 7.39 4.56
CA GLU A 360 25.16 6.99 3.15
C GLU A 360 24.81 5.51 2.85
N LYS A 361 24.71 4.67 3.89
CA LYS A 361 24.38 3.23 3.82
C LYS A 361 23.00 2.90 4.41
N ALA A 362 22.20 3.91 4.75
CA ALA A 362 20.78 3.74 5.05
C ALA A 362 20.04 3.52 3.71
N ILE A 363 19.40 2.37 3.56
CA ILE A 363 18.80 1.92 2.29
C ILE A 363 17.31 1.64 2.49
N TYR A 364 16.50 2.36 1.71
CA TYR A 364 15.03 2.39 1.80
C TYR A 364 14.30 1.87 0.55
N PHE A 365 15.03 1.48 -0.49
CA PHE A 365 14.48 0.64 -1.56
C PHE A 365 14.65 -0.84 -1.19
N SER A 366 13.70 -1.68 -1.59
CA SER A 366 13.75 -3.11 -1.30
C SER A 366 14.81 -3.83 -2.13
N ARG A 367 15.41 -4.86 -1.54
CA ARG A 367 16.53 -5.62 -2.13
C ARG A 367 16.64 -7.04 -1.55
N PRO A 368 17.33 -7.95 -2.25
CA PRO A 368 17.85 -9.19 -1.67
C PRO A 368 18.77 -8.92 -0.46
N LEU A 369 18.67 -9.74 0.59
CA LEU A 369 19.47 -9.58 1.81
C LEU A 369 20.44 -10.75 2.08
N GLU A 370 20.46 -11.78 1.23
CA GLU A 370 21.39 -12.92 1.32
C GLU A 370 22.87 -12.51 1.38
N PRO A 371 23.34 -11.48 0.62
CA PRO A 371 24.73 -11.03 0.73
C PRO A 371 25.09 -10.47 2.12
N ILE A 372 24.09 -10.08 2.92
CA ILE A 372 24.24 -9.58 4.29
C ILE A 372 24.06 -10.73 5.29
N ILE A 373 23.06 -11.59 5.06
CA ILE A 373 22.66 -12.68 5.97
C ILE A 373 23.59 -13.89 5.88
N ASN A 374 24.07 -14.27 4.70
CA ASN A 374 24.98 -15.42 4.55
C ASN A 374 26.39 -15.16 5.14
N ASN A 375 26.67 -13.91 5.53
CA ASN A 375 27.84 -13.54 6.33
C ASN A 375 27.57 -13.60 7.85
N MET A 376 26.41 -14.10 8.28
CA MET A 376 26.15 -14.53 9.65
C MET A 376 26.58 -16.00 9.80
N GLU A 377 27.70 -16.23 10.49
CA GLU A 377 28.03 -17.58 10.98
C GLU A 377 26.89 -18.06 11.89
N SER A 378 26.57 -19.35 11.81
CA SER A 378 25.43 -19.95 12.52
C SER A 378 25.60 -19.86 14.03
N PHE A 379 24.59 -19.28 14.70
CA PHE A 379 24.43 -19.26 16.16
C PHE A 379 24.12 -20.65 16.74
#